data_AF-A0A8X6L4A4-F1
#
_entry.id   AF-A0A8X6L4A4-F1
#
_cell.length_a   1.000
_cell.length_b   1.000
_cell.length_c   1.000
_cell.angle_alpha   90.00
_cell.angle_beta   90.00
_cell.angle_gamma   90.00
#
_symmetry.space_group_name_H-M   'P 1'
#
loop_
_entity.id
_entity.type
_entity.pdbx_description
1 polymer ?
#
loop_
_entity_poly.entity_id
_entity_poly.type
_entity_poly.pdbx_seq_one_letter_code
_entity_poly.pdbx_strand_id
1 'polypeptide(L)'
;MNFYITADEIQNAEYFWLKYVQYEFYSAEILTLKRNEQLRCSSEIKSLVPYLGEDNLLRITGRLLEADLCFGEKHPVILPRHCKFTELLVIREHERIGHCGVSATLTQLRKIIGYLKVVS
;
A
#
# COMPACT_ATOMS: atom_id res chain seq x y z
N MET A 1 -31.17 2.36 16.43
CA MET A 1 -29.82 1.81 16.17
C MET A 1 -29.09 2.87 15.36
N ASN A 2 -28.14 3.58 15.96
CA ASN A 2 -27.43 4.67 15.30
C ASN A 2 -26.32 4.06 14.43
N PHE A 3 -26.58 3.93 13.13
CA PHE A 3 -25.63 3.45 12.12
C PHE A 3 -24.66 4.57 11.72
N TYR A 4 -23.99 5.18 12.70
CA TYR A 4 -22.91 6.12 12.39
C TYR A 4 -21.62 5.33 12.29
N ILE A 5 -21.07 5.24 11.07
CA ILE A 5 -19.73 4.73 10.86
C ILE A 5 -18.76 5.81 11.33
N THR A 6 -17.96 5.48 12.33
CA THR A 6 -16.91 6.34 12.88
C THR A 6 -15.71 6.43 11.93
N ALA A 7 -14.89 7.47 12.10
CA ALA A 7 -13.64 7.59 11.34
C ALA A 7 -12.72 6.39 11.60
N ASP A 8 -12.68 5.89 12.83
CA ASP A 8 -11.91 4.71 13.22
C ASP A 8 -12.41 3.44 12.53
N GLU A 9 -13.72 3.24 12.40
CA GLU A 9 -14.28 2.08 11.68
C GLU A 9 -13.93 2.11 10.19
N ILE A 10 -13.99 3.28 9.54
CA ILE A 10 -13.56 3.44 8.14
C ILE A 10 -12.08 3.11 8.01
N GLN A 11 -11.26 3.65 8.90
CA GLN A 11 -9.82 3.42 8.88
C GLN A 11 -9.50 1.93 9.09
N ASN A 12 -10.10 1.30 10.09
CA ASN A 12 -9.91 -0.12 10.37
C ASN A 12 -10.35 -1.01 9.21
N ALA A 13 -11.47 -0.69 8.55
CA ALA A 13 -11.92 -1.40 7.35
C ALA A 13 -10.91 -1.26 6.20
N GLU A 14 -10.36 -0.06 5.98
CA GLU A 14 -9.35 0.16 4.96
C GLU A 14 -8.07 -0.64 5.26
N TYR A 15 -7.58 -0.61 6.49
CA TYR A 15 -6.44 -1.43 6.93
C TYR A 15 -6.68 -2.93 6.79
N PHE A 16 -7.90 -3.39 7.09
CA PHE A 16 -8.28 -4.79 6.90
C PHE A 16 -8.14 -5.19 5.42
N TRP A 17 -8.72 -4.41 4.51
CA TRP A 17 -8.66 -4.71 3.08
C TRP A 17 -7.24 -4.65 2.52
N LEU A 18 -6.41 -3.70 2.99
CA LEU A 18 -5.00 -3.64 2.63
C LEU A 18 -4.29 -4.95 3.00
N LYS A 19 -4.44 -5.42 4.25
CA LYS A 19 -3.83 -6.68 4.72
C LYS A 19 -4.35 -7.89 3.95
N TYR A 20 -5.66 -7.94 3.72
CA TYR A 20 -6.32 -9.03 3.02
C TYR A 20 -5.76 -9.17 1.60
N VAL A 21 -5.76 -8.08 0.83
CA VAL A 21 -5.29 -8.05 -0.55
C VAL A 21 -3.80 -8.34 -0.64
N GLN A 22 -2.99 -7.82 0.29
CA GLN A 22 -1.57 -8.16 0.33
C GLN A 22 -1.34 -9.65 0.60
N TYR A 23 -2.10 -10.23 1.52
CA TYR A 23 -1.97 -11.66 1.81
C TYR A 23 -2.43 -12.52 0.63
N GLU A 24 -3.51 -12.14 -0.05
CA GLU A 24 -4.02 -12.83 -1.23
C GLU A 24 -2.97 -12.92 -2.35
N PHE A 25 -2.22 -11.84 -2.60
CA PHE A 25 -1.26 -11.78 -3.72
C PHE A 25 0.19 -12.07 -3.33
N TYR A 26 0.59 -11.80 -2.08
CA TYR A 26 1.99 -11.84 -1.62
C TYR A 26 2.17 -12.70 -0.36
N SER A 27 1.29 -13.69 -0.12
CA SER A 27 1.39 -14.58 1.05
C SER A 27 2.77 -15.23 1.18
N ALA A 28 3.36 -15.68 0.09
CA ALA A 28 4.69 -16.30 0.10
C ALA A 28 5.78 -15.33 0.58
N GLU A 29 5.78 -14.11 0.07
CA GLU A 29 6.69 -13.04 0.48
C GLU A 29 6.46 -12.63 1.93
N ILE A 30 5.21 -12.46 2.34
CA ILE A 30 4.85 -12.12 3.73
C ILE A 30 5.35 -13.20 4.69
N LEU A 31 5.10 -14.48 4.39
CA LEU A 31 5.56 -15.59 5.24
C LEU A 31 7.09 -15.67 5.30
N THR A 32 7.77 -15.37 4.18
CA THR A 32 9.24 -15.33 4.12
C THR A 32 9.79 -14.19 4.99
N LEU A 33 9.23 -12.98 4.85
CA LEU A 33 9.64 -11.82 5.63
C LEU A 33 9.31 -11.97 7.13
N LYS A 34 8.19 -12.63 7.48
CA LYS A 34 7.86 -12.97 8.88
C LYS A 34 8.91 -13.87 9.53
N ARG A 35 9.59 -14.71 8.75
CA ARG A 35 10.70 -15.56 9.23
C ARG A 35 12.06 -14.85 9.20
N ASN A 36 12.09 -13.55 8.89
CA ASN A 36 13.32 -12.78 8.66
C ASN A 36 14.21 -13.38 7.56
N GLU A 37 13.60 -14.05 6.58
CA GLU A 37 14.29 -14.62 5.42
C GLU A 37 14.31 -13.63 4.24
N GLN A 38 15.27 -13.82 3.34
CA GLN A 38 15.35 -13.01 2.12
C GLN A 38 14.37 -13.52 1.06
N LEU A 39 13.75 -12.60 0.34
CA LEU A 39 12.88 -12.95 -0.78
C LEU A 39 13.64 -13.64 -1.92
N ARG A 40 12.96 -14.57 -2.59
CA ARG A 40 13.47 -15.25 -3.79
C ARG A 40 13.73 -14.25 -4.91
N CYS A 41 14.77 -14.48 -5.72
CA CYS A 41 15.09 -13.63 -6.86
C CYS A 41 13.97 -13.54 -7.91
N SER A 42 13.09 -14.54 -7.96
CA SER A 42 11.91 -14.57 -8.83
C SER A 42 10.73 -13.73 -8.32
N SER A 43 10.78 -13.20 -7.10
CA SER A 43 9.68 -12.39 -6.57
C SER A 43 9.64 -11.04 -7.27
N GLU A 44 8.47 -10.70 -7.84
CA GLU A 44 8.23 -9.46 -8.57
C GLU A 44 8.51 -8.21 -7.73
N ILE A 45 8.28 -8.32 -6.41
CA ILE A 45 8.43 -7.21 -5.48
C ILE A 45 9.82 -7.14 -4.84
N LYS A 46 10.72 -8.12 -5.05
CA LYS A 46 12.07 -8.10 -4.45
C LYS A 46 12.86 -6.84 -4.81
N SER A 47 12.72 -6.37 -6.06
CA SER A 47 13.38 -5.15 -6.55
C SER A 47 12.94 -3.87 -5.82
N LEU A 48 11.79 -3.93 -5.13
CA LEU A 48 11.25 -2.83 -4.33
C LEU A 48 11.83 -2.80 -2.91
N VAL A 49 12.73 -3.71 -2.54
CA VAL A 49 13.29 -3.83 -1.19
C VAL A 49 12.17 -3.87 -0.13
N PRO A 50 11.25 -4.85 -0.23
CA PRO A 50 10.07 -4.91 0.60
C PRO A 50 10.44 -5.35 2.01
N TYR A 51 9.69 -4.85 2.98
CA TYR A 51 9.77 -5.26 4.38
C TYR A 51 8.36 -5.36 4.96
N LEU A 52 8.21 -6.14 6.03
CA LEU A 52 6.95 -6.22 6.76
C LEU A 52 6.97 -5.22 7.91
N GLY A 53 6.04 -4.25 7.89
CA GLY A 53 5.88 -3.28 8.97
C GLY A 53 5.29 -3.90 10.24
N GLU A 54 5.41 -3.18 11.36
CA GLU A 54 4.84 -3.58 12.65
C GLU A 54 3.31 -3.74 12.58
N ASP A 55 2.68 -2.98 11.69
CA ASP A 55 1.25 -3.06 11.38
C ASP A 55 0.87 -4.29 10.54
N ASN A 56 1.82 -5.18 10.23
CA ASN A 56 1.68 -6.33 9.33
C ASN A 56 1.33 -5.95 7.88
N LEU A 57 1.65 -4.73 7.45
CA LEU A 57 1.58 -4.35 6.04
C LEU A 57 2.93 -4.52 5.36
N LEU A 58 2.89 -5.08 4.16
CA LEU A 58 4.04 -5.18 3.27
C LEU A 58 4.34 -3.80 2.68
N ARG A 59 5.54 -3.30 2.94
CA ARG A 59 5.94 -1.93 2.63
C ARG A 59 7.26 -1.88 1.87
N ILE A 60 7.50 -0.78 1.17
CA ILE A 60 8.78 -0.48 0.49
C ILE A 60 9.70 0.24 1.46
N THR A 61 10.95 -0.20 1.56
CA THR A 61 11.98 0.55 2.28
C THR A 61 12.36 1.79 1.46
N GLY A 62 12.24 2.98 2.04
CA GLY A 62 12.52 4.24 1.37
C GLY A 62 14.02 4.58 1.26
N ARG A 63 14.41 5.22 0.15
CA ARG A 63 15.73 5.89 -0.06
C ARG A 63 15.77 7.34 0.44
N LEU A 64 14.65 7.88 0.93
CA LEU A 64 14.47 9.27 1.37
C LEU A 64 14.23 9.36 2.88
N LEU A 65 14.99 8.59 3.68
CA LEU A 65 14.86 8.59 5.15
C LEU A 65 15.02 10.00 5.76
N GLU A 66 15.86 10.82 5.12
CA GLU A 66 16.20 12.20 5.52
C GLU A 66 15.19 13.27 5.06
N ALA A 67 14.18 12.92 4.25
CA ALA A 67 13.18 13.90 3.82
C ALA A 67 12.16 14.17 4.95
N ASP A 68 11.66 15.40 5.03
CA ASP A 68 10.60 15.78 5.97
C ASP A 68 9.23 15.33 5.43
N LEU A 69 9.01 14.01 5.48
CA LEU A 69 7.82 13.32 4.98
C LEU A 69 7.18 12.51 6.10
N CYS A 70 5.86 12.31 6.03
CA CYS A 70 5.15 11.45 6.97
C CYS A 70 5.58 9.99 6.81
N PHE A 71 5.38 9.16 7.85
CA PHE A 71 5.81 7.76 7.84
C PHE A 71 5.30 6.96 6.63
N GLY A 72 4.02 7.11 6.27
CA GLY A 72 3.44 6.43 5.11
C GLY A 72 4.04 6.84 3.76
N GLU A 73 4.53 8.08 3.66
CA GLU A 73 5.22 8.59 2.48
C GLU A 73 6.65 8.04 2.39
N LYS A 74 7.31 7.87 3.54
CA LYS A 74 8.64 7.24 3.64
C LYS A 74 8.60 5.74 3.41
N HIS A 75 7.51 5.10 3.85
CA HIS A 75 7.32 3.65 3.83
C HIS A 75 6.02 3.23 3.11
N PRO A 76 5.95 3.43 1.79
CA PRO A 76 4.84 2.99 0.94
C PRO A 76 4.31 1.58 1.19
N VAL A 77 2.98 1.41 1.17
CA VAL A 77 2.29 0.12 1.19
C VAL A 77 2.29 -0.48 -0.22
N ILE A 78 2.71 -1.74 -0.34
CA ILE A 78 2.71 -2.45 -1.62
C ILE A 78 1.30 -2.93 -1.94
N LEU A 79 0.77 -2.54 -3.11
CA LEU A 79 -0.53 -3.02 -3.59
C LEU A 79 -0.40 -3.78 -4.91
N PRO A 80 -1.13 -4.89 -5.07
CA PRO A 80 -1.17 -5.62 -6.33
C PRO A 80 -1.81 -4.77 -7.42
N ARG A 81 -1.16 -4.74 -8.58
CA ARG A 81 -1.58 -3.98 -9.75
C ARG A 81 -2.97 -4.38 -10.24
N HIS A 82 -3.20 -5.68 -10.35
CA HIS A 82 -4.39 -6.27 -10.96
C HIS A 82 -5.36 -6.76 -9.89
N CYS A 83 -5.81 -5.83 -9.03
CA CYS A 83 -6.80 -6.12 -7.99
C CYS A 83 -7.90 -5.05 -8.01
N LYS A 84 -9.15 -5.49 -7.85
CA LYS A 84 -10.30 -4.58 -7.86
C LYS A 84 -10.24 -3.57 -6.72
N PHE A 85 -9.73 -3.96 -5.56
CA PHE A 85 -9.54 -3.05 -4.43
C PHE A 85 -8.59 -1.90 -4.80
N THR A 86 -7.43 -2.23 -5.38
CA THR A 86 -6.46 -1.24 -5.87
C THR A 86 -7.09 -0.29 -6.89
N GLU A 87 -7.86 -0.81 -7.83
CA GLU A 87 -8.55 0.00 -8.84
C GLU A 87 -9.55 0.98 -8.20
N LEU A 88 -10.41 0.49 -7.30
CA LEU A 88 -11.39 1.31 -6.59
C LEU A 88 -10.73 2.39 -5.73
N LEU A 89 -9.59 2.07 -5.13
CA LEU A 89 -8.81 3.01 -4.33
C LEU A 89 -8.21 4.11 -5.20
N VAL A 90 -7.68 3.77 -6.38
CA VAL A 90 -7.20 4.75 -7.37
C VAL A 90 -8.34 5.65 -7.85
N ILE A 91 -9.52 5.09 -8.15
CA ILE A 91 -10.70 5.84 -8.57
C ILE A 91 -11.15 6.80 -7.47
N ARG A 92 -11.26 6.32 -6.22
CA ARG A 92 -11.63 7.15 -5.06
C ARG A 92 -10.72 8.36 -4.91
N GLU A 93 -9.41 8.17 -5.00
CA GLU A 93 -8.47 9.28 -4.87
C GLU A 93 -8.45 10.19 -6.11
N HIS A 94 -8.69 9.65 -7.30
CA HIS A 94 -8.84 10.43 -8.52
C HIS A 94 -10.05 11.37 -8.47
N GLU A 95 -11.18 10.87 -7.96
CA GLU A 95 -12.40 11.66 -7.74
C GLU A 95 -12.21 12.70 -6.64
N ARG A 96 -11.53 12.34 -5.53
CA ARG A 96 -11.26 13.25 -4.41
C ARG A 96 -10.46 14.48 -4.82
N ILE A 97 -9.54 14.34 -5.78
CA ILE A 97 -8.77 15.47 -6.31
C ILE A 97 -9.46 16.18 -7.48
N GLY A 98 -10.74 15.88 -7.77
CA GLY A 98 -11.49 16.56 -8.82
C GLY A 98 -10.99 16.25 -10.24
N HIS A 99 -10.51 15.03 -10.48
CA HIS A 99 -10.04 14.60 -11.81
C HIS A 99 -8.86 15.41 -12.37
N CYS A 100 -7.98 15.96 -11.53
CA CYS A 100 -6.78 16.72 -11.92
C CYS A 100 -5.71 15.92 -12.71
N GLY A 101 -6.07 14.77 -13.29
CA GLY A 101 -5.22 13.95 -14.12
C GLY A 101 -4.34 12.95 -13.35
N VAL A 102 -3.70 12.07 -14.11
CA VAL A 102 -2.93 10.91 -13.59
C VAL A 102 -1.78 11.34 -12.67
N SER A 103 -1.04 12.40 -13.01
CA SER A 103 0.10 12.86 -12.21
C SER A 103 -0.33 13.33 -10.81
N ALA A 104 -1.44 14.05 -10.74
CA ALA A 104 -2.02 14.51 -9.48
C ALA A 104 -2.57 13.32 -8.67
N THR A 105 -3.26 12.37 -9.32
CA THR A 105 -3.73 11.13 -8.66
C THR A 105 -2.58 10.31 -8.10
N LEU A 106 -1.50 10.12 -8.86
CA LEU A 106 -0.30 9.41 -8.39
C LEU A 106 0.35 10.13 -7.22
N THR A 107 0.40 11.47 -7.24
CA THR A 107 0.93 12.27 -6.14
C THR A 107 0.07 12.11 -4.89
N GLN A 108 -1.26 12.12 -5.03
CA GLN A 108 -2.18 11.91 -3.92
C GLN A 108 -2.07 10.49 -3.34
N LEU A 109 -2.01 9.48 -4.21
CA LEU A 109 -1.80 8.08 -3.81
C LEU A 109 -0.44 7.90 -3.11
N ARG A 110 0.61 8.62 -3.52
CA ARG A 110 1.89 8.60 -2.81
C ARG A 110 1.78 9.16 -1.40
N LYS A 111 0.97 10.21 -1.19
CA LYS A 111 0.74 10.79 0.13
C LYS A 111 -0.01 9.86 1.08
N ILE A 112 -1.01 9.16 0.56
CA ILE A 112 -1.93 8.35 1.39
C ILE A 112 -1.41 6.92 1.56
N ILE A 113 -0.85 6.34 0.49
CA ILE A 113 -0.62 4.89 0.39
C ILE A 113 0.85 4.59 0.11
N GLY A 114 1.58 5.57 -0.44
CA GLY A 114 2.94 5.41 -0.91
C GLY A 114 3.02 4.38 -2.05
N TYR A 115 3.61 4.79 -3.17
CA TYR A 115 3.92 4.00 -4.36
C TYR A 115 3.13 2.69 -4.65
N LEU A 116 2.12 2.84 -5.51
CA LEU A 116 1.77 1.84 -6.53
C LEU A 116 2.91 1.74 -7.54
N LYS A 117 3.78 0.73 -7.42
CA LYS A 117 4.47 0.22 -8.61
C LYS A 117 3.59 -0.87 -9.21
N VAL A 118 2.78 -0.43 -10.16
CA VAL A 118 2.13 -1.24 -11.18
C VAL A 118 3.27 -2.03 -11.86
N VAL A 119 3.59 -3.23 -11.36
CA VAL A 119 4.64 -4.07 -11.92
C VAL A 119 4.22 -4.42 -13.35
N SER A 120 5.07 -4.03 -14.30
CA SER A 120 4.94 -4.24 -15.74
C SER A 120 5.19 -5.69 -16.11
#